data_AF-A0A7R7EJR3-F1
#
_entry.id   AF-A0A7R7EJR3-F1
#
_cell.length_a   1.000
_cell.length_b   1.000
_cell.length_c   1.000
_cell.angle_alpha   90.00
_cell.angle_beta   90.00
_cell.angle_gamma   90.00
#
_symmetry.space_group_name_H-M   'P 1'
#
loop_
_entity.id
_entity.type
_entity.pdbx_description
1 polymer ?
#
loop_
_entity_poly.entity_id
_entity_poly.type
_entity_poly.pdbx_seq_one_letter_code
_entity_poly.pdbx_strand_id
1 'polypeptide(L)' 'MINFEEEIAKFQPSLEVDQAEEAIYNNDLTDATDIIKEILKEKKDLK' A
#
# COMPACT_ATOMS: atom_id res chain seq x y z
N MET A 1 30.54 18.56 -5.89
CA MET A 1 29.92 17.38 -6.53
C MET A 1 29.41 16.50 -5.40
N ILE A 2 28.14 16.12 -5.40
CA ILE A 2 27.54 15.31 -4.31
C ILE A 2 28.23 13.94 -4.30
N ASN A 3 28.57 13.44 -3.12
CA ASN A 3 29.22 12.14 -2.96
C ASN A 3 28.17 11.03 -2.92
N PHE A 4 27.89 10.44 -4.07
CA PHE A 4 26.83 9.44 -4.23
C PHE A 4 27.05 8.17 -3.41
N GLU A 5 28.30 7.78 -3.15
CA GLU A 5 28.62 6.60 -2.33
C GLU A 5 28.24 6.81 -0.86
N GLU A 6 28.52 7.98 -0.30
CA GLU A 6 28.18 8.30 1.10
C GLU A 6 26.69 8.40 1.34
N GLU A 7 25.93 8.95 0.40
CA GLU A 7 24.47 9.11 0.55
C GLU A 7 23.73 7.78 0.44
N ILE A 8 24.19 6.88 -0.43
CA ILE A 8 23.67 5.50 -0.51
C ILE A 8 24.02 4.71 0.77
N ALA A 9 25.21 4.92 1.34
CA ALA A 9 25.60 4.26 2.59
C ALA A 9 24.80 4.74 3.81
N LYS A 10 24.34 6.00 3.81
CA LYS A 10 23.45 6.57 4.83
C LYS A 10 21.98 6.22 4.61
N PHE A 11 21.65 5.56 3.50
CA PHE A 11 20.30 5.14 3.18
C PHE A 11 19.89 4.00 4.13
N GLN A 12 19.38 4.40 5.28
CA GLN A 12 18.83 3.51 6.27
C GLN A 12 17.34 3.33 5.97
N PRO A 13 16.82 2.09 5.91
CA PRO A 13 15.39 1.87 5.85
C PRO A 13 14.76 2.53 7.07
N SER A 14 13.83 3.44 6.82
CA SER A 14 13.12 4.11 7.91
C SER A 14 12.05 3.16 8.42
N LEU A 15 12.26 2.61 9.61
CA LEU A 15 11.29 1.73 10.27
C LEU A 15 9.90 2.39 10.38
N GLU A 16 9.86 3.72 10.50
CA GLU A 16 8.62 4.51 10.51
C GLU A 16 7.91 4.49 9.15
N VAL A 17 8.66 4.48 8.04
CA VAL A 17 8.09 4.41 6.69
C VAL A 17 7.58 3.01 6.39
N ASP A 18 8.31 1.96 6.78
CA ASP A 18 7.88 0.57 6.61
C ASP A 18 6.60 0.29 7.43
N GLN A 19 6.55 0.75 8.68
CA GLN A 19 5.35 0.63 9.53
C GLN A 19 4.18 1.47 9.00
N ALA A 20 4.45 2.67 8.46
CA ALA A 20 3.42 3.49 7.84
C ALA A 20 2.91 2.85 6.53
N GLU A 21 3.79 2.24 5.72
CA GLU A 21 3.42 1.52 4.51
C GLU A 21 2.52 0.33 4.85
N GLU A 22 2.90 -0.48 5.84
CA GLU A 22 2.09 -1.60 6.30
C GLU A 22 0.73 -1.13 6.87
N ALA A 23 0.72 -0.03 7.64
CA ALA A 23 -0.52 0.55 8.16
C ALA A 23 -1.41 1.13 7.05
N ILE A 24 -0.85 1.79 6.03
CA ILE A 24 -1.61 2.33 4.89
C ILE A 24 -2.13 1.19 4.01
N TYR A 25 -1.29 0.21 3.69
CA TYR A 25 -1.65 -0.96 2.89
C TYR A 25 -2.74 -1.78 3.57
N ASN A 26 -2.62 -2.06 4.87
CA ASN A 26 -3.61 -2.85 5.59
C ASN A 26 -4.94 -2.11 5.84
N ASN A 27 -4.95 -0.78 5.84
CA ASN A 27 -6.14 0.00 6.20
C ASN A 27 -7.05 0.31 4.98
N ASP A 28 -6.54 0.29 3.76
CA ASP A 28 -7.30 0.68 2.54
C ASP A 28 -7.65 -0.49 1.59
N LEU A 29 -7.07 -1.68 1.79
CA LEU A 29 -7.36 -2.85 0.95
C LEU A 29 -8.76 -3.44 1.18
N THR A 30 -9.32 -3.23 2.36
CA THR A 30 -10.66 -3.72 2.71
C THR A 30 -11.72 -2.97 1.90
N ASP A 31 -11.61 -1.64 1.77
CA ASP A 31 -12.63 -0.80 1.13
C ASP A 31 -12.75 -1.05 -0.38
N ALA A 32 -11.63 -1.01 -1.11
CA ALA A 32 -11.66 -1.20 -2.57
C ALA A 32 -12.08 -2.64 -2.95
N THR A 33 -11.62 -3.63 -2.17
CA THR A 33 -11.97 -5.04 -2.40
C THR A 33 -13.45 -5.30 -2.11
N ASP A 34 -14.01 -4.66 -1.08
CA ASP A 34 -15.41 -4.84 -0.71
C ASP A 34 -16.36 -4.13 -1.68
N ILE A 35 -16.01 -2.93 -2.16
CA ILE A 35 -16.75 -2.27 -3.26
C ILE A 35 -16.79 -3.16 -4.50
N ILE A 36 -15.66 -3.76 -4.89
CA ILE A 36 -15.59 -4.66 -6.05
C ILE A 36 -16.45 -5.91 -5.82
N LYS A 37 -16.43 -6.50 -4.62
CA LYS A 37 -17.28 -7.65 -4.28
C LYS A 37 -18.77 -7.31 -4.34
N GLU A 38 -19.19 -6.14 -3.85
CA GLU A 38 -20.58 -5.69 -3.92
C GLU A 38 -21.05 -5.54 -5.37
N ILE A 39 -20.27 -4.86 -6.21
CA ILE A 39 -20.56 -4.70 -7.64
C ILE A 39 -20.66 -6.07 -8.35
N LEU A 40 -19.77 -7.01 -8.02
CA LEU A 40 -19.79 -8.36 -8.60
C LEU A 40 -20.99 -9.19 -8.12
N LYS A 41 -21.43 -9.00 -6.87
CA LYS A 41 -22.59 -9.68 -6.29
C LYS A 41 -23.89 -9.17 -6.92
N GLU A 42 -24.05 -7.85 -7.04
CA GLU A 42 -25.20 -7.24 -7.73
C GLU A 42 -25.34 -7.71 -9.18
N LYS A 43 -24.23 -7.86 -9.90
CA LYS A 43 -24.23 -8.41 -11.28
C LYS A 43 -24.59 -9.90 -11.35
N LYS A 44 -24.31 -10.67 -10.30
CA LYS A 44 -24.60 -12.11 -10.24
C LYS A 44 -26.06 -12.38 -9.87
N ASP A 45 -26.65 -11.52 -9.07
CA ASP A 45 -28.04 -11.61 -8.60
C ASP A 45 -29.05 -11.07 -9.64
N LEU A 46 -28.58 -10.43 -10.73
CA LEU A 46 -29.39 -9.95 -11.85
C LEU A 46 -29.78 -11.04 -12.89
N LYS A 47 -29.81 -12.32 -12.48
CA LYS A 47 -30.21 -13.45 -13.34
C LYS A 47 -31.62 -13.94 -13.07
#